data_AF-A0AAD6VEN2-F1
#
_entry.id   AF-A0AAD6VEN2-F1
#
_cell.length_a   1.000
_cell.length_b   1.000
_cell.length_c   1.000
_cell.angle_alpha   90.00
_cell.angle_beta   90.00
_cell.angle_gamma   90.00
#
_symmetry.space_group_name_H-M   'P 1'
#
loop_
_entity.id
_entity.type
_entity.pdbx_description
1 polymer ?
#
loop_
_entity_poly.entity_id
_entity_poly.type
_entity_poly.pdbx_seq_one_letter_code
_entity_poly.pdbx_strand_id
1 'polypeptide(L)'
;MHQEGKTRELEFLKELRDMGVDRDFLPLMYDDFIERSAFGSHLCIVMDLYSDSVSALRRSSPTKALPPYMTRNIIHMLLEALHQLHERQIIHTGKCYAN
;
A
#
# COMPACT_ATOMS: atom_id res chain seq x y z
N MET A 1 -2.13 -19.38 -11.35
CA MET A 1 -0.69 -19.66 -11.55
C MET A 1 -0.13 -18.46 -12.31
N HIS A 2 0.62 -17.57 -11.65
CA HIS A 2 1.13 -16.33 -12.27
C HIS A 2 2.27 -16.69 -13.22
N GLN A 3 1.96 -16.84 -14.51
CA GLN A 3 2.94 -17.02 -15.58
C GLN A 3 3.39 -15.62 -16.04
N GLU A 4 4.70 -15.40 -16.02
CA GLU A 4 5.39 -14.12 -16.25
C GLU A 4 5.15 -13.08 -15.15
N GLY A 5 6.21 -12.67 -14.45
CA GLY A 5 6.20 -11.67 -13.37
C GLY A 5 5.86 -10.24 -13.83
N LYS A 6 4.94 -10.09 -14.77
CA LYS A 6 4.32 -8.82 -15.16
C LYS A 6 3.25 -8.50 -14.13
N THR A 7 3.62 -7.72 -13.12
CA THR A 7 2.66 -7.10 -12.22
C THR A 7 2.11 -5.83 -12.87
N ARG A 8 0.80 -5.59 -12.75
CA ARG A 8 0.18 -4.31 -13.13
C ARG A 8 0.34 -3.25 -12.04
N GLU A 9 1.23 -3.49 -11.09
CA GLU A 9 1.42 -2.65 -9.91
C GLU A 9 1.86 -1.25 -10.28
N LEU A 10 2.80 -1.11 -11.22
CA LEU A 10 3.22 0.21 -11.69
C LEU A 10 2.08 0.99 -12.37
N GLU A 11 1.19 0.30 -13.10
CA GLU A 11 0.01 0.93 -13.72
C GLU A 11 -0.93 1.46 -12.64
N PHE A 12 -1.25 0.64 -11.64
CA PHE A 12 -2.10 1.04 -10.53
C PHE A 12 -1.49 2.18 -9.70
N LEU A 13 -0.19 2.14 -9.41
CA LEU A 13 0.49 3.20 -8.66
C LEU A 13 0.54 4.52 -9.43
N LYS A 14 0.66 4.48 -10.76
CA LYS A 14 0.56 5.68 -11.61
C LYS A 14 -0.86 6.24 -11.58
N GLU A 15 -1.87 5.39 -11.72
CA GLU A 15 -3.27 5.80 -11.63
C GLU A 15 -3.58 6.46 -10.27
N LEU A 16 -3.07 5.90 -9.17
CA LEU A 16 -3.22 6.47 -7.83
C LEU A 16 -2.46 7.78 -7.63
N ARG A 17 -1.25 7.90 -8.18
CA ARG A 17 -0.47 9.14 -8.15
C ARG A 17 -1.21 10.27 -8.87
N ASP A 18 -1.84 9.96 -10.00
CA ASP A 18 -2.54 10.93 -10.84
C ASP A 18 -3.85 11.45 -10.18
N MET A 19 -4.28 10.86 -9.05
CA MET A 19 -5.35 11.41 -8.18
C MET A 19 -4.94 12.71 -7.47
N GLY A 20 -3.65 13.00 -7.35
CA GLY A 20 -3.16 14.23 -6.73
C GLY A 20 -3.54 14.35 -5.24
N VAL A 21 -4.37 15.35 -4.91
CA VAL A 21 -4.76 15.67 -3.52
C VAL A 21 -5.98 14.89 -3.02
N ASP A 22 -6.74 14.25 -3.91
CA ASP A 22 -7.99 13.56 -3.59
C ASP A 22 -7.77 12.11 -3.10
N ARG A 23 -6.57 11.82 -2.54
CA ARG A 23 -6.20 10.48 -2.06
C ARG A 23 -6.15 10.40 -0.55
N ASP A 24 -7.25 9.97 0.05
CA ASP A 24 -7.28 9.76 1.49
C ASP A 24 -6.64 8.42 1.87
N PHE A 25 -5.61 8.48 2.71
CA PHE A 25 -4.93 7.34 3.33
C PHE A 25 -4.26 6.31 2.40
N LEU A 26 -4.20 6.57 1.09
CA LEU A 26 -3.49 5.74 0.11
C LEU A 26 -2.01 6.13 -0.01
N PRO A 27 -1.08 5.15 -0.13
CA PRO A 27 0.33 5.43 -0.40
C PRO A 27 0.59 6.26 -1.66
N LEU A 28 1.56 7.18 -1.61
CA LEU A 28 2.03 7.88 -2.81
C LEU A 28 3.19 7.11 -3.44
N MET A 29 3.13 6.97 -4.76
CA MET A 29 4.32 6.79 -5.57
C MET A 29 4.79 8.14 -6.10
N TYR A 30 6.03 8.50 -5.77
CA TYR A 30 6.65 9.75 -6.22
C TYR A 30 7.31 9.61 -7.59
N ASP A 31 8.01 8.50 -7.82
CA ASP A 31 8.81 8.29 -9.02
C ASP A 31 8.98 6.80 -9.32
N ASP A 32 9.29 6.51 -10.58
CA ASP A 32 9.64 5.18 -11.06
C ASP A 32 10.76 5.25 -12.10
N PHE A 33 11.77 4.40 -11.95
CA PHE A 33 12.90 4.35 -12.87
C PHE A 33 13.45 2.92 -13.01
N ILE A 34 14.22 2.72 -14.07
CA ILE A 34 14.90 1.44 -14.34
C ILE A 34 16.38 1.60 -14.03
N GLU A 35 16.86 0.86 -13.03
CA GLU A 35 18.28 0.79 -12.69
C GLU A 35 18.94 -0.42 -13.36
N ARG A 36 20.13 -0.25 -13.93
CA ARG A 36 20.85 -1.32 -14.64
C ARG A 36 22.03 -1.81 -13.81
N SER A 37 22.04 -3.09 -13.50
CA SER A 37 23.12 -3.76 -12.76
C SER A 37 23.75 -4.89 -13.59
N ALA A 38 24.83 -5.48 -13.07
CA ALA A 38 25.42 -6.69 -13.63
C ALA A 38 24.44 -7.88 -13.71
N PHE A 39 23.33 -7.82 -12.99
CA PHE A 39 22.30 -8.86 -12.91
C PHE A 39 21.02 -8.54 -13.71
N GLY A 40 21.03 -7.44 -14.47
CA GLY A 40 19.92 -7.05 -15.33
C GLY A 40 19.33 -5.69 -14.99
N SER A 41 18.12 -5.46 -15.49
CA SER A 41 17.36 -4.21 -15.25
C SER A 41 16.35 -4.42 -14.14
N HIS A 42 16.29 -3.49 -13.19
CA HIS A 42 15.41 -3.54 -12.04
C HIS A 42 14.48 -2.33 -12.06
N LEU A 43 13.17 -2.56 -11.91
CA LEU A 43 12.21 -1.49 -11.68
C LEU A 43 12.32 -1.02 -10.23
N CYS A 44 12.62 0.27 -10.06
CA CYS A 44 12.69 0.95 -8.78
C CYS A 44 11.49 1.88 -8.65
N ILE A 45 10.81 1.81 -7.51
CA ILE A 45 9.62 2.60 -7.19
C ILE A 45 9.90 3.41 -5.93
N VAL A 46 9.72 4.72 -5.99
CA VAL A 46 9.92 5.64 -4.87
C VAL A 46 8.57 5.93 -4.24
N MET A 47 8.41 5.67 -2.93
CA MET A 47 7.13 5.82 -2.21
C MET A 47 7.30 6.50 -0.85
N ASP A 48 6.16 6.81 -0.22
CA ASP A 48 6.08 7.26 1.17
C ASP A 48 6.80 6.30 2.13
N LEU A 49 7.55 6.88 3.08
CA LEU A 49 8.14 6.13 4.19
C LEU A 49 7.16 6.08 5.36
N TYR A 50 6.56 4.92 5.59
CA TYR A 50 5.72 4.67 6.77
C TYR A 50 6.54 4.07 7.91
N SER A 51 6.04 4.24 9.14
CA SER A 51 6.69 3.71 10.33
C SER A 51 6.60 2.18 10.37
N ASP A 52 5.48 1.65 10.87
CA ASP A 52 5.33 0.22 11.09
C ASP A 52 3.89 -0.21 10.79
N SER A 53 3.70 -1.52 10.58
CA SER A 53 2.40 -2.13 10.29
C SER A 53 1.49 -2.15 11.52
N VAL A 54 0.17 -2.21 11.28
CA VAL A 54 -0.84 -2.41 12.34
C VAL A 54 -0.56 -3.70 13.13
N SER A 55 -0.10 -4.74 12.44
CA SER A 55 0.27 -6.02 13.07
C SER A 55 1.44 -5.86 14.04
N ALA A 56 2.46 -5.08 13.70
CA ALA A 56 3.58 -4.81 14.59
C ALA A 56 3.18 -3.93 15.78
N LEU A 57 2.37 -2.89 15.53
CA LEU A 57 1.81 -2.06 16.59
C LEU A 57 0.98 -2.88 17.59
N ARG A 58 0.17 -3.83 17.09
CA ARG A 58 -0.56 -4.77 17.95
C ARG A 58 0.39 -5.66 18.76
N ARG A 59 1.47 -6.15 18.14
CA ARG A 59 2.45 -7.03 18.81
C ARG A 59 3.28 -6.28 19.86
N SER A 60 3.53 -4.98 19.68
CA SER A 60 4.27 -4.17 20.66
C SER A 60 3.42 -3.79 21.87
N SER A 61 2.09 -3.78 21.75
CA SER A 61 1.18 -3.60 22.88
C SER A 61 1.39 -4.67 23.96
N PRO A 62 1.43 -4.31 25.26
CA PRO A 62 1.55 -5.27 26.37
C PRO A 62 0.47 -6.36 26.34
N THR A 63 -0.74 -6.01 25.93
CA THR A 63 -1.91 -6.92 25.89
C THR A 63 -2.08 -7.62 24.54
N LYS A 64 -1.18 -7.39 23.58
CA LYS A 64 -1.29 -7.89 22.19
C LYS A 64 -2.59 -7.48 21.50
N ALA A 65 -3.20 -6.40 21.97
CA ALA A 65 -4.43 -5.81 21.48
C ALA A 65 -4.27 -4.28 21.38
N LEU A 66 -4.97 -3.68 20.43
CA LEU A 66 -5.03 -2.23 20.28
C LEU A 66 -6.22 -1.65 21.04
N PRO A 67 -6.09 -0.46 21.64
CA PRO A 67 -7.23 0.24 22.23
C PRO A 67 -8.37 0.45 21.21
N PRO A 68 -9.65 0.39 21.63
CA PRO A 68 -10.78 0.50 20.70
C PRO A 68 -10.78 1.77 19.83
N TYR A 69 -10.34 2.91 20.38
CA TYR A 69 -10.28 4.16 19.62
C TYR A 69 -9.26 4.11 18.47
N MET A 70 -8.09 3.49 18.70
CA MET A 70 -7.07 3.30 17.66
C MET A 70 -7.58 2.36 16.58
N THR A 71 -8.18 1.24 16.98
CA THR A 71 -8.76 0.27 16.04
C THR A 71 -9.85 0.92 15.18
N ARG A 72 -10.72 1.74 15.78
CA ARG A 72 -11.76 2.48 15.05
C ARG A 72 -11.16 3.41 13.99
N ASN A 73 -10.12 4.18 14.35
CA ASN A 73 -9.46 5.08 13.42
C ASN A 73 -8.78 4.32 12.27
N ILE A 74 -8.09 3.20 12.57
CA ILE A 74 -7.47 2.34 11.56
C ILE A 74 -8.50 1.79 10.58
N ILE A 75 -9.64 1.28 11.09
CA ILE A 75 -10.71 0.76 10.25
C ILE A 75 -11.29 1.87 9.37
N HIS A 76 -11.51 3.07 9.92
CA HIS A 76 -12.01 4.20 9.13
C HIS A 76 -11.06 4.54 7.99
N MET A 77 -9.77 4.75 8.27
CA MET A 77 -8.75 5.05 7.24
C MET A 77 -8.69 3.94 6.17
N LEU A 78 -8.74 2.68 6.58
CA LEU A 78 -8.74 1.54 5.67
C LEU A 78 -9.98 1.52 4.75
N LEU A 79 -11.17 1.80 5.30
CA LEU A 79 -12.39 1.80 4.51
C LEU A 79 -12.41 2.94 3.49
N GLU A 80 -11.94 4.13 3.85
CA GLU A 80 -11.82 5.25 2.91
C GLU A 80 -10.83 4.94 1.78
N ALA A 81 -9.66 4.36 2.11
CA ALA A 81 -8.68 3.93 1.10
C ALA A 81 -9.26 2.84 0.17
N LEU A 82 -9.94 1.83 0.73
CA LEU A 82 -10.56 0.76 -0.05
C LEU A 82 -11.69 1.27 -0.93
N HIS A 83 -12.47 2.24 -0.46
CA HIS A 83 -13.53 2.87 -1.25
C HIS A 83 -12.95 3.51 -2.51
N GLN A 84 -11.89 4.31 -2.38
CA GLN A 84 -11.21 4.95 -3.51
C GLN A 84 -10.59 3.96 -4.49
N LEU A 85 -10.05 2.85 -4.00
CA LEU A 85 -9.54 1.76 -4.86
C LEU A 85 -10.68 1.11 -5.65
N HIS A 86 -11.81 0.84 -4.99
CA HIS A 86 -12.96 0.20 -5.63
C HIS A 86 -13.63 1.11 -6.67
N GLU A 87 -13.68 2.42 -6.46
CA GLU A 87 -14.14 3.37 -7.49
C GLU A 87 -13.33 3.25 -8.79
N ARG A 88 -12.05 2.90 -8.67
CA ARG A 88 -11.10 2.69 -9.79
C ARG A 88 -11.03 1.24 -10.28
N GLN A 89 -11.91 0.37 -9.79
CA GLN A 89 -11.91 -1.06 -10.12
C GLN A 89 -10.60 -1.78 -9.74
N ILE A 90 -9.87 -1.26 -8.76
CA ILE A 90 -8.66 -1.88 -8.21
C ILE A 90 -9.06 -2.70 -6.98
N ILE A 91 -8.70 -3.99 -6.98
CA ILE A 91 -8.94 -4.88 -5.83
C ILE A 91 -7.60 -5.22 -5.19
N HIS A 92 -7.40 -4.82 -3.93
CA HIS A 92 -6.13 -5.02 -3.21
C HIS A 92 -5.73 -6.50 -3.10
N THR A 93 -6.68 -7.39 -2.79
CA THR A 93 -6.52 -8.86 -2.63
C THR A 93 -5.38 -9.38 -1.73
N GLY A 94 -4.54 -8.51 -1.15
CA GLY A 94 -3.45 -8.87 -0.25
C GLY A 94 -3.94 -9.44 1.08
N LYS A 95 -3.21 -10.43 1.62
CA LYS A 95 -3.52 -11.01 2.94
C LYS A 95 -3.38 -9.93 4.03
N CYS A 96 -4.46 -9.68 4.76
CA CYS A 96 -4.64 -8.59 5.74
C CYS A 96 -3.71 -8.58 6.97
N TYR A 97 -2.60 -9.33 6.98
CA TYR A 97 -1.74 -9.49 8.16
C TYR A 97 -0.33 -8.91 8.01
N ALA A 98 0.07 -8.43 6.82
CA ALA A 98 1.46 -8.03 6.53
C ALA A 98 1.64 -6.71 5.77
N ASN A 99 0.58 -5.93 5.54
CA ASN A 99 0.68 -4.59 4.95
C ASN A 99 0.29 -3.54 6.00
#